data_AF-A0A955XLT5-F1
#
_entry.id   AF-A0A955XLT5-F1
#
_cell.length_a   1.000
_cell.length_b   1.000
_cell.length_c   1.000
_cell.angle_alpha   90.00
_cell.angle_beta   90.00
_cell.angle_gamma   90.00
#
_symmetry.space_group_name_H-M   'P 1'
#
loop_
_entity.id
_entity.type
_entity.pdbx_description
1 polymer ?
#
loop_
_entity_poly.entity_id
_entity_poly.type
_entity_poly.pdbx_seq_one_letter_code
_entity_poly.pdbx_strand_id
1 'polypeptide(L)'
;MSALDDQPKRVRDQVERMYAAVDAVDALLARLGAEGLQRVSASSLAQLKAMETTAHNAGMVHVERRFATLATLAERYLARDPGFAAGAWVAAVNEAWLLNRATRRALAEDRLPADMRYLLGEARRTYSVLDAPLEVQPLGASGWVTETGFVGVTVLCATPDEAEPLTLSIARPTMHFGDEPLRLYRTPPAPALDLTLAELAHGAWALTRAKRSADGRLGLHAEVEVAPAPYRGARAYAPWRVAGALDLLDRL
;
A
#
# COMPACT_ATOMS: atom_id res chain seq x y z
N MET A 1 22.04 -26.93 -12.21
CA MET A 1 22.13 -26.24 -10.92
C MET A 1 21.10 -25.12 -10.96
N SER A 2 20.00 -25.28 -10.23
CA SER A 2 18.99 -24.22 -10.12
C SER A 2 19.60 -23.06 -9.33
N ALA A 3 19.21 -21.82 -9.64
CA ALA A 3 19.64 -20.65 -8.87
C ALA A 3 19.26 -20.74 -7.37
N LEU A 4 18.33 -21.64 -7.02
CA LEU A 4 17.89 -21.94 -5.66
C LEU A 4 18.84 -22.86 -4.88
N ASP A 5 19.66 -23.69 -5.55
CA ASP A 5 20.51 -24.69 -4.89
C ASP A 5 21.60 -24.04 -4.03
N ASP A 6 22.08 -22.86 -4.44
CA ASP A 6 23.11 -22.08 -3.74
C ASP A 6 22.54 -21.10 -2.69
N GLN A 7 21.21 -21.05 -2.52
CA GLN A 7 20.58 -20.11 -1.59
C GLN A 7 20.54 -20.62 -0.14
N PRO A 8 20.57 -19.71 0.85
CA PRO A 8 20.39 -20.06 2.26
C PRO A 8 19.10 -20.86 2.47
N LYS A 9 19.11 -21.84 3.38
CA LYS A 9 17.94 -22.70 3.69
C LYS A 9 16.65 -21.89 3.89
N ARG A 10 16.73 -20.77 4.60
CA ARG A 10 15.58 -19.88 4.86
C ARG A 10 14.92 -19.38 3.57
N VAL A 11 15.70 -19.05 2.54
CA VAL A 11 15.19 -18.56 1.26
C VAL A 11 14.53 -19.70 0.49
N ARG A 12 15.14 -20.89 0.49
CA ARG A 12 14.54 -22.10 -0.10
C ARG A 12 13.21 -22.46 0.57
N ASP A 13 13.17 -22.53 1.89
CA ASP A 13 11.94 -22.79 2.65
C ASP A 13 10.85 -21.74 2.35
N GLN A 14 11.23 -20.48 2.15
CA GLN A 14 10.28 -19.43 1.76
C GLN A 14 9.72 -19.65 0.36
N VAL A 15 10.57 -19.97 -0.61
CA VAL A 15 10.15 -20.25 -1.99
C VAL A 15 9.25 -21.48 -2.06
N GLU A 16 9.56 -22.54 -1.31
CA GLU A 16 8.67 -23.71 -1.18
C GLU A 16 7.30 -23.34 -0.61
N ARG A 17 7.26 -22.54 0.46
CA ARG A 17 5.98 -22.01 1.00
C ARG A 17 5.23 -21.17 -0.02
N MET A 18 5.93 -20.37 -0.83
CA MET A 18 5.30 -19.57 -1.88
C MET A 18 4.68 -20.42 -2.99
N TYR A 19 5.37 -21.47 -3.46
CA TYR A 19 4.78 -22.41 -4.42
C TYR A 19 3.48 -23.03 -3.89
N ALA A 20 3.52 -23.54 -2.65
CA ALA A 20 2.33 -24.11 -2.01
C ALA A 20 1.20 -23.09 -1.84
N ALA A 21 1.52 -21.85 -1.46
CA ALA A 21 0.54 -20.78 -1.31
C ALA A 21 -0.07 -20.39 -2.66
N VAL A 22 0.73 -20.28 -3.73
CA VAL A 22 0.27 -19.96 -5.08
C VAL A 22 -0.75 -20.98 -5.58
N ASP A 23 -0.49 -22.28 -5.38
CA ASP A 23 -1.42 -23.34 -5.75
C ASP A 23 -2.73 -23.30 -4.93
N ALA A 24 -2.61 -23.06 -3.63
CA ALA A 24 -3.77 -22.94 -2.74
C ALA A 24 -4.65 -21.72 -3.08
N VAL A 25 -4.02 -20.58 -3.41
CA VAL A 25 -4.71 -19.36 -3.86
C VAL A 25 -5.43 -19.62 -5.17
N ASP A 26 -4.79 -20.24 -6.17
CA ASP A 26 -5.44 -20.56 -7.44
C ASP A 26 -6.66 -21.47 -7.26
N ALA A 27 -6.56 -22.49 -6.40
CA ALA A 27 -7.67 -23.39 -6.11
C ALA A 27 -8.85 -22.66 -5.46
N LEU A 28 -8.60 -21.78 -4.50
CA LEU A 28 -9.64 -21.00 -3.83
C LEU A 28 -10.29 -19.98 -4.77
N LEU A 29 -9.49 -19.23 -5.54
CA LEU A 29 -10.01 -18.23 -6.48
C LEU A 29 -10.84 -18.87 -7.59
N ALA A 30 -10.40 -20.03 -8.13
CA ALA A 30 -11.18 -20.79 -9.10
C ALA A 30 -12.54 -21.23 -8.53
N ARG A 31 -12.56 -21.69 -7.27
CA ARG A 31 -13.80 -22.06 -6.57
C ARG A 31 -14.71 -20.85 -6.37
N LEU A 32 -14.18 -19.74 -5.85
CA LEU A 32 -14.96 -18.50 -5.64
C LEU A 32 -15.54 -17.97 -6.96
N GLY A 33 -14.77 -18.05 -8.06
CA GLY A 33 -15.24 -17.68 -9.39
C GLY A 33 -16.35 -18.58 -9.91
N ALA A 34 -16.26 -19.91 -9.69
CA ALA A 34 -17.27 -20.87 -10.12
C ALA A 34 -18.56 -20.80 -9.28
N GLU A 35 -18.42 -20.59 -7.97
CA GLU A 35 -19.55 -20.48 -7.03
C GLU A 35 -20.30 -19.16 -7.17
N GLY A 36 -19.57 -18.08 -7.47
CA GLY A 36 -20.08 -16.72 -7.52
C GLY A 36 -20.53 -16.18 -6.15
N LEU A 37 -20.87 -14.90 -6.13
CA LEU A 37 -21.24 -14.19 -4.89
C LEU A 37 -22.46 -14.81 -4.18
N GLN A 38 -23.40 -15.39 -4.95
CA GLN A 38 -24.63 -15.98 -4.42
C GLN A 38 -24.40 -17.14 -3.44
N ARG A 39 -23.24 -17.81 -3.53
CA ARG A 39 -22.87 -18.95 -2.68
C ARG A 39 -21.86 -18.60 -1.60
N VAL A 40 -21.48 -17.33 -1.47
CA VAL A 40 -20.64 -16.87 -0.36
C VAL A 40 -21.37 -17.14 0.95
N SER A 41 -20.71 -17.90 1.82
CA SER A 41 -21.22 -18.36 3.10
C SER A 41 -20.22 -18.08 4.22
N ALA A 42 -20.60 -18.36 5.47
CA ALA A 42 -19.67 -18.31 6.61
C ALA A 42 -18.46 -19.24 6.41
N SER A 43 -18.62 -20.35 5.68
CA SER A 43 -17.50 -21.24 5.33
C SER A 43 -16.55 -20.58 4.34
N SER A 44 -17.08 -19.89 3.32
CA SER A 44 -16.28 -19.12 2.36
C SER A 44 -15.47 -18.02 3.09
N LEU A 45 -16.09 -17.32 4.04
CA LEU A 45 -15.41 -16.34 4.88
C LEU A 45 -14.26 -16.96 5.70
N ALA A 46 -14.49 -18.10 6.33
CA ALA A 46 -13.43 -18.81 7.07
C ALA A 46 -12.26 -19.22 6.15
N GLN A 47 -12.56 -19.66 4.92
CA GLN A 47 -11.54 -19.99 3.91
C GLN A 47 -10.75 -18.76 3.47
N LEU A 48 -11.39 -17.61 3.28
CA LEU A 48 -10.72 -16.35 2.95
C LEU A 48 -9.74 -15.93 4.05
N LYS A 49 -10.15 -16.00 5.33
CA LYS A 49 -9.28 -15.70 6.49
C LYS A 49 -8.14 -16.71 6.64
N ALA A 50 -8.38 -17.98 6.36
CA ALA A 50 -7.32 -18.99 6.33
C ALA A 50 -6.30 -18.68 5.22
N MET A 51 -6.77 -18.24 4.04
CA MET A 51 -5.91 -17.89 2.92
C MET A 51 -5.07 -16.64 3.17
N GLU A 52 -5.62 -15.65 3.89
CA GLU A 52 -4.84 -14.50 4.39
C GLU A 52 -3.61 -15.00 5.20
N THR A 53 -3.83 -15.93 6.13
CA THR A 53 -2.74 -16.52 6.94
C THR A 53 -1.76 -17.31 6.08
N THR A 54 -2.23 -18.08 5.10
CA THR A 54 -1.37 -18.82 4.16
C THR A 54 -0.49 -17.87 3.35
N ALA A 55 -1.06 -16.81 2.78
CA ALA A 55 -0.33 -15.81 2.02
C ALA A 55 0.69 -15.05 2.89
N HIS A 56 0.32 -14.71 4.13
CA HIS A 56 1.20 -14.08 5.10
C HIS A 56 2.45 -14.92 5.38
N ASN A 57 2.27 -16.21 5.68
CA ASN A 57 3.37 -17.14 5.98
C ASN A 57 4.29 -17.40 4.77
N ALA A 58 3.78 -17.19 3.55
CA ALA A 58 4.56 -17.22 2.32
C ALA A 58 5.25 -15.88 1.99
N GLY A 59 4.94 -14.80 2.71
CA GLY A 59 5.45 -13.45 2.44
C GLY A 59 4.80 -12.77 1.23
N MET A 60 3.61 -13.22 0.83
CA MET A 60 2.83 -12.66 -0.29
C MET A 60 1.88 -11.56 0.21
N VAL A 61 2.44 -10.48 0.73
CA VAL A 61 1.73 -9.39 1.45
C VAL A 61 0.63 -8.73 0.61
N HIS A 62 0.84 -8.52 -0.69
CA HIS A 62 -0.19 -7.96 -1.56
C HIS A 62 -1.38 -8.90 -1.72
N VAL A 63 -1.13 -10.21 -1.86
CA VAL A 63 -2.17 -11.24 -1.94
C VAL A 63 -2.90 -11.36 -0.60
N GLU A 64 -2.18 -11.40 0.52
CA GLU A 64 -2.73 -11.35 1.88
C GLU A 64 -3.75 -10.21 2.03
N ARG A 65 -3.37 -8.98 1.66
CA ARG A 65 -4.25 -7.80 1.75
C ARG A 65 -5.50 -7.92 0.87
N ARG A 66 -5.40 -8.55 -0.31
CA ARG A 66 -6.58 -8.79 -1.16
C ARG A 66 -7.53 -9.80 -0.49
N PHE A 67 -7.00 -10.86 0.12
CA PHE A 67 -7.82 -11.81 0.88
C PHE A 67 -8.48 -11.20 2.12
N ALA A 68 -7.77 -10.33 2.85
CA ALA A 68 -8.36 -9.56 3.94
C ALA A 68 -9.52 -8.67 3.43
N THR A 69 -9.32 -8.01 2.28
CA THR A 69 -10.38 -7.20 1.63
C THR A 69 -11.58 -8.06 1.23
N LEU A 70 -11.36 -9.22 0.61
CA LEU A 70 -12.42 -10.16 0.27
C LEU A 70 -13.15 -10.67 1.52
N ALA A 71 -12.44 -10.97 2.61
CA ALA A 71 -13.06 -11.38 3.86
C ALA A 71 -13.99 -10.29 4.41
N THR A 72 -13.55 -9.03 4.43
CA THR A 72 -14.40 -7.91 4.86
C THR A 72 -15.62 -7.72 3.94
N LEU A 73 -15.45 -7.84 2.62
CA LEU A 73 -16.57 -7.75 1.68
C LEU A 73 -17.56 -8.92 1.85
N ALA A 74 -17.06 -10.14 2.11
CA ALA A 74 -17.91 -11.29 2.42
C ALA A 74 -18.69 -11.08 3.72
N GLU A 75 -18.07 -10.55 4.77
CA GLU A 75 -18.74 -10.20 6.03
C GLU A 75 -19.89 -9.22 5.80
N ARG A 76 -19.62 -8.12 5.08
CA ARG A 76 -20.63 -7.12 4.73
C ARG A 76 -21.77 -7.73 3.91
N TYR A 77 -21.45 -8.55 2.92
CA TYR A 77 -22.45 -9.25 2.10
C TYR A 77 -23.35 -10.14 2.95
N LEU A 78 -22.77 -10.96 3.82
CA LEU A 78 -23.52 -11.85 4.72
C LEU A 78 -24.37 -11.08 5.73
N ALA A 79 -23.89 -9.93 6.20
CA ALA A 79 -24.61 -9.02 7.08
C ALA A 79 -25.68 -8.18 6.37
N ARG A 80 -25.77 -8.26 5.03
CA ARG A 80 -26.63 -7.40 4.19
C ARG A 80 -26.36 -5.91 4.41
N ASP A 81 -25.09 -5.58 4.64
CA ASP A 81 -24.63 -4.21 4.86
C ASP A 81 -24.79 -3.38 3.55
N PRO A 82 -25.43 -2.19 3.59
CA PRO A 82 -25.57 -1.32 2.43
C PRO A 82 -24.23 -0.87 1.81
N GLY A 83 -23.15 -0.87 2.58
CA GLY A 83 -21.78 -0.58 2.12
C GLY A 83 -21.12 -1.73 1.36
N PHE A 84 -21.81 -2.84 1.11
CA PHE A 84 -21.32 -3.88 0.21
C PHE A 84 -21.48 -3.46 -1.26
N ALA A 85 -20.40 -3.57 -2.04
CA ALA A 85 -20.41 -3.35 -3.49
C ALA A 85 -19.90 -4.57 -4.25
N ALA A 86 -20.75 -5.16 -5.11
CA ALA A 86 -20.38 -6.32 -5.94
C ALA A 86 -19.22 -6.02 -6.91
N GLY A 87 -19.12 -4.78 -7.40
CA GLY A 87 -17.99 -4.35 -8.22
C GLY A 87 -16.65 -4.41 -7.47
N ALA A 88 -16.63 -4.00 -6.20
CA ALA A 88 -15.43 -4.09 -5.36
C ALA A 88 -15.03 -5.55 -5.09
N TRP A 89 -16.01 -6.45 -4.93
CA TRP A 89 -15.75 -7.89 -4.81
C TRP A 89 -15.05 -8.45 -6.06
N VAL A 90 -15.62 -8.21 -7.25
CA VAL A 90 -15.05 -8.70 -8.51
C VAL A 90 -13.66 -8.12 -8.75
N ALA A 91 -13.46 -6.81 -8.48
CA ALA A 91 -12.16 -6.17 -8.58
C ALA A 91 -11.12 -6.85 -7.66
N ALA A 92 -11.46 -7.08 -6.39
CA ALA A 92 -10.56 -7.73 -5.44
C ALA A 92 -10.20 -9.17 -5.83
N VAL A 93 -11.16 -9.95 -6.36
CA VAL A 93 -10.90 -11.31 -6.90
C VAL A 93 -9.93 -11.24 -8.08
N ASN A 94 -10.16 -10.33 -9.04
CA ASN A 94 -9.32 -10.18 -10.22
C ASN A 94 -7.90 -9.74 -9.85
N GLU A 95 -7.75 -8.78 -8.95
CA GLU A 95 -6.45 -8.32 -8.46
C GLU A 95 -5.70 -9.45 -7.74
N ALA A 96 -6.36 -10.21 -6.87
CA ALA A 96 -5.76 -11.36 -6.22
C ALA A 96 -5.26 -12.40 -7.23
N TRP A 97 -6.07 -12.68 -8.27
CA TRP A 97 -5.70 -13.59 -9.34
C TRP A 97 -4.50 -13.09 -10.15
N LEU A 98 -4.50 -11.82 -10.55
CA LEU A 98 -3.40 -11.20 -11.31
C LEU A 98 -2.08 -11.23 -10.51
N LEU A 99 -2.12 -10.86 -9.22
CA LEU A 99 -0.97 -10.92 -8.33
C LEU A 99 -0.45 -12.35 -8.16
N ASN A 100 -1.35 -13.32 -7.98
CA ASN A 100 -0.98 -14.73 -7.84
C ASN A 100 -0.34 -15.27 -9.12
N ARG A 101 -0.90 -14.96 -10.29
CA ARG A 101 -0.38 -15.35 -11.61
C ARG A 101 0.99 -14.74 -11.90
N ALA A 102 1.15 -13.45 -11.62
CA ALA A 102 2.45 -12.79 -11.74
C ALA A 102 3.49 -13.43 -10.81
N THR A 103 3.08 -13.82 -9.59
CA THR A 103 3.98 -14.49 -8.63
C THR A 103 4.38 -15.87 -9.13
N ARG A 104 3.42 -16.68 -9.61
CA ARG A 104 3.67 -17.97 -10.23
C ARG A 104 4.67 -17.87 -11.39
N ARG A 105 4.48 -16.88 -12.26
CA ARG A 105 5.38 -16.64 -13.40
C ARG A 105 6.78 -16.29 -12.93
N ALA A 106 6.92 -15.36 -11.98
CA ALA A 106 8.21 -14.96 -11.45
C ALA A 106 8.95 -16.14 -10.79
N LEU A 107 8.23 -17.00 -10.06
CA LEU A 107 8.79 -18.23 -9.49
C LEU A 107 9.26 -19.22 -10.56
N ALA A 108 8.47 -19.41 -11.63
CA ALA A 108 8.84 -20.27 -12.76
C ALA A 108 10.05 -19.75 -13.56
N GLU A 109 10.32 -18.44 -13.47
CA GLU A 109 11.51 -17.77 -14.00
C GLU A 109 12.69 -17.78 -12.99
N ASP A 110 12.62 -18.60 -11.93
CA ASP A 110 13.62 -18.75 -10.86
C ASP A 110 13.97 -17.43 -10.14
N ARG A 111 13.07 -16.44 -10.16
CA ARG A 111 13.29 -15.17 -9.45
C ARG A 111 13.19 -15.38 -7.94
N LEU A 112 14.09 -14.75 -7.19
CA LEU A 112 14.08 -14.83 -5.73
C LEU A 112 13.07 -13.85 -5.13
N PRO A 113 12.53 -14.12 -3.93
CA PRO A 113 11.58 -13.23 -3.25
C PRO A 113 12.09 -11.78 -3.11
N ALA A 114 13.41 -11.61 -2.93
CA ALA A 114 14.04 -10.30 -2.83
C ALA A 114 13.92 -9.46 -4.12
N ASP A 115 13.90 -10.12 -5.29
CA ASP A 115 13.83 -9.47 -6.60
C ASP A 115 12.40 -9.17 -7.03
N MET A 116 11.41 -9.69 -6.30
CA MET A 116 9.99 -9.52 -6.57
C MET A 116 9.26 -8.77 -5.46
N ARG A 117 9.95 -7.96 -4.66
CA ARG A 117 9.34 -7.14 -3.59
C ARG A 117 8.22 -6.25 -4.09
N TYR A 118 8.35 -5.68 -5.29
CA TYR A 118 7.30 -4.86 -5.91
C TYR A 118 6.00 -5.64 -6.17
N LEU A 119 6.09 -6.97 -6.28
CA LEU A 119 4.98 -7.87 -6.54
C LEU A 119 4.42 -8.48 -5.26
N LEU A 120 5.30 -8.90 -4.35
CA LEU A 120 4.91 -9.52 -3.09
C LEU A 120 4.45 -8.49 -2.06
N GLY A 121 4.97 -7.26 -2.14
CA GLY A 121 4.82 -6.24 -1.11
C GLY A 121 5.73 -6.47 0.09
N GLU A 122 5.78 -5.49 0.99
CA GLU A 122 6.54 -5.55 2.23
C GLU A 122 5.61 -5.54 3.45
N ALA A 123 5.85 -6.47 4.38
CA ALA A 123 5.01 -6.66 5.58
C ALA A 123 5.13 -5.47 6.52
N ARG A 124 6.33 -4.90 6.64
CA ARG A 124 6.61 -3.70 7.41
C ARG A 124 7.62 -2.86 6.64
N ARG A 125 7.24 -1.62 6.34
CA ARG A 125 8.18 -0.65 5.76
C ARG A 125 9.34 -0.45 6.73
N THR A 126 10.54 -0.64 6.24
CA THR A 126 11.75 -0.22 6.94
C THR A 126 11.95 1.25 6.68
N TYR A 127 12.24 1.98 7.74
CA TYR A 127 12.43 3.42 7.73
C TYR A 127 13.89 3.71 8.12
N SER A 128 14.58 4.45 7.27
CA SER A 128 15.92 4.97 7.53
C SER A 128 15.81 6.43 7.98
N VAL A 129 16.60 6.84 8.98
CA VAL A 129 16.68 8.26 9.38
C VAL A 129 17.47 9.00 8.31
N LEU A 130 17.00 10.18 7.92
CA LEU A 130 17.71 11.05 7.00
C LEU A 130 18.83 11.78 7.74
N ASP A 131 20.05 11.73 7.20
CA ASP A 131 21.24 12.34 7.80
C ASP A 131 21.25 13.88 7.69
N ALA A 132 20.52 14.42 6.71
CA ALA A 132 20.39 15.86 6.47
C ALA A 132 18.92 16.29 6.47
N PRO A 133 18.62 17.58 6.78
CA PRO A 133 17.29 18.13 6.65
C PRO A 133 16.75 17.96 5.22
N LEU A 134 15.51 17.50 5.11
CA LEU A 134 14.84 17.30 3.83
C LEU A 134 13.88 18.46 3.55
N GLU A 135 14.16 19.22 2.50
CA GLU A 135 13.23 20.25 2.03
C GLU A 135 12.13 19.62 1.17
N VAL A 136 10.88 19.83 1.57
CA VAL A 136 9.68 19.33 0.89
C VAL A 136 8.77 20.50 0.50
N GLN A 137 8.19 20.41 -0.70
CA GLN A 137 7.10 21.28 -1.14
C GLN A 137 5.91 20.41 -1.58
N PRO A 138 4.78 20.45 -0.87
CA PRO A 138 3.60 19.68 -1.23
C PRO A 138 3.11 20.01 -2.64
N LEU A 139 2.58 18.97 -3.27
CA LEU A 139 1.90 19.00 -4.57
C LEU A 139 0.38 19.01 -4.37
N GLY A 140 -0.09 18.31 -3.36
CA GLY A 140 -1.51 18.17 -3.05
C GLY A 140 -1.75 17.06 -2.04
N ALA A 141 -3.00 16.92 -1.62
CA ALA A 141 -3.44 15.90 -0.68
C ALA A 141 -4.62 15.12 -1.25
N SER A 142 -4.64 13.81 -1.03
CA SER A 142 -5.76 12.93 -1.35
C SER A 142 -6.25 12.24 -0.09
N GLY A 143 -7.54 12.34 0.16
CA GLY A 143 -8.24 11.53 1.15
C GLY A 143 -8.62 10.16 0.58
N TRP A 144 -8.67 9.15 1.43
CA TRP A 144 -9.11 7.81 1.05
C TRP A 144 -9.76 7.10 2.24
N VAL A 145 -10.60 6.11 1.94
CA VAL A 145 -11.19 5.19 2.91
C VAL A 145 -10.98 3.78 2.38
N THR A 146 -10.53 2.87 3.23
CA THR A 146 -10.35 1.47 2.86
C THR A 146 -11.56 0.64 3.25
N GLU A 147 -11.79 -0.43 2.50
CA GLU A 147 -12.79 -1.44 2.83
C GLU A 147 -12.54 -2.07 4.20
N THR A 148 -11.26 -2.15 4.62
CA THR A 148 -10.85 -2.67 5.92
C THR A 148 -11.13 -1.72 7.10
N GLY A 149 -11.81 -0.59 6.87
CA GLY A 149 -12.25 0.31 7.93
C GLY A 149 -11.17 1.30 8.40
N PHE A 150 -10.38 1.84 7.48
CA PHE A 150 -9.45 2.94 7.76
C PHE A 150 -9.78 4.15 6.91
N VAL A 151 -9.74 5.33 7.51
CA VAL A 151 -9.71 6.61 6.80
C VAL A 151 -8.29 7.14 6.81
N GLY A 152 -7.84 7.69 5.69
CA GLY A 152 -6.49 8.19 5.54
C GLY A 152 -6.40 9.42 4.66
N VAL A 153 -5.30 10.15 4.83
CA VAL A 153 -4.92 11.27 3.97
C VAL A 153 -3.46 11.07 3.58
N THR A 154 -3.16 11.27 2.31
CA THR A 154 -1.81 11.25 1.75
C THR A 154 -1.49 12.57 1.11
N VAL A 155 -0.41 13.22 1.53
CA VAL A 155 0.16 14.42 0.92
C VAL A 155 1.33 14.00 0.04
N LEU A 156 1.29 14.36 -1.24
CA LEU A 156 2.39 14.20 -2.17
C LEU A 156 3.33 15.39 -2.04
N CYS A 157 4.62 15.14 -1.94
CA CYS A 157 5.64 16.15 -1.72
C CYS A 157 6.73 16.08 -2.77
N ALA A 158 7.04 17.22 -3.36
CA ALA A 158 8.22 17.42 -4.18
C ALA A 158 9.44 17.62 -3.30
N THR A 159 10.58 17.03 -3.69
CA THR A 159 11.89 17.41 -3.19
C THR A 159 12.79 17.82 -4.35
N PRO A 160 13.75 18.73 -4.13
CA PRO A 160 14.57 19.27 -5.22
C PRO A 160 15.45 18.24 -5.91
N ASP A 161 15.93 17.28 -5.13
CA ASP A 161 16.99 16.36 -5.53
C ASP A 161 16.45 14.98 -5.93
N GLU A 162 15.12 14.82 -5.99
CA GLU A 162 14.49 13.54 -6.31
C GLU A 162 13.57 13.64 -7.52
N ALA A 163 13.65 12.62 -8.37
CA ALA A 163 12.79 12.49 -9.53
C ALA A 163 11.38 11.98 -9.18
N GLU A 164 11.23 11.27 -8.07
CA GLU A 164 9.96 10.72 -7.61
C GLU A 164 9.39 11.54 -6.46
N PRO A 165 8.06 11.77 -6.43
CA PRO A 165 7.44 12.48 -5.32
C PRO A 165 7.45 11.60 -4.07
N LEU A 166 7.72 12.23 -2.94
CA LEU A 166 7.60 11.60 -1.63
C LEU A 166 6.17 11.64 -1.12
N THR A 167 5.83 10.73 -0.21
CA THR A 167 4.48 10.66 0.37
C THR A 167 4.49 10.82 1.87
N LEU A 168 3.58 11.65 2.39
CA LEU A 168 3.28 11.77 3.82
C LEU A 168 1.87 11.27 4.04
N SER A 169 1.69 10.14 4.74
CA SER A 169 0.34 9.60 4.96
C SER A 169 0.06 9.32 6.41
N ILE A 170 -1.13 9.74 6.85
CA ILE A 170 -1.72 9.30 8.13
C ILE A 170 -2.99 8.51 7.86
N ALA A 171 -3.24 7.54 8.72
CA ALA A 171 -4.44 6.72 8.69
C ALA A 171 -4.94 6.51 10.11
N ARG A 172 -6.27 6.40 10.27
CA ARG A 172 -6.94 6.11 11.53
C ARG A 172 -8.09 5.13 11.29
N PRO A 173 -8.41 4.25 12.27
CA PRO A 173 -9.58 3.39 12.18
C PRO A 173 -10.87 4.22 12.10
N THR A 174 -11.77 3.86 11.17
CA THR A 174 -13.04 4.58 10.97
C THR A 174 -13.96 4.46 12.18
N MET A 175 -13.89 3.35 12.93
CA MET A 175 -14.70 3.13 14.14
C MET A 175 -14.59 4.26 15.17
N HIS A 176 -13.42 4.90 15.27
CA HIS A 176 -13.17 5.97 16.24
C HIS A 176 -13.17 7.36 15.60
N PHE A 177 -12.79 7.45 14.33
CA PHE A 177 -12.54 8.73 13.66
C PHE A 177 -13.63 9.15 12.67
N GLY A 178 -14.53 8.23 12.31
CA GLY A 178 -15.43 8.37 11.17
C GLY A 178 -14.75 8.04 9.84
N ASP A 179 -15.48 8.21 8.75
CA ASP A 179 -15.04 7.91 7.38
C ASP A 179 -14.69 9.16 6.57
N GLU A 180 -14.88 10.37 7.11
CA GLU A 180 -14.62 11.63 6.40
C GLU A 180 -13.11 12.01 6.44
N PRO A 181 -12.37 11.97 5.31
CA PRO A 181 -10.94 12.26 5.31
C PRO A 181 -10.62 13.72 5.66
N LEU A 182 -11.55 14.64 5.42
CA LEU A 182 -11.35 16.08 5.67
C LEU A 182 -11.09 16.36 7.16
N ARG A 183 -11.71 15.58 8.07
CA ARG A 183 -11.45 15.68 9.51
C ARG A 183 -9.98 15.37 9.83
N LEU A 184 -9.44 14.35 9.17
CA LEU A 184 -8.07 13.88 9.38
C LEU A 184 -7.06 14.87 8.78
N TYR A 185 -7.40 15.48 7.64
CA TYR A 185 -6.59 16.53 7.01
C TYR A 185 -6.40 17.77 7.89
N ARG A 186 -7.40 18.11 8.71
CA ARG A 186 -7.36 19.25 9.63
C ARG A 186 -6.82 18.90 11.02
N THR A 187 -6.29 17.70 11.20
CA THR A 187 -5.74 17.25 12.48
C THR A 187 -4.21 17.14 12.36
N PRO A 188 -3.46 17.45 13.43
CA PRO A 188 -2.05 17.16 13.49
C PRO A 188 -1.73 15.68 13.26
N PRO A 189 -0.75 15.35 12.42
CA PRO A 189 -0.42 13.97 12.08
C PRO A 189 0.22 13.22 13.25
N ALA A 190 0.91 13.93 14.14
CA ALA A 190 1.50 13.43 15.37
C ALA A 190 1.33 14.47 16.51
N PRO A 191 1.23 14.04 17.78
CA PRO A 191 1.04 14.96 18.91
C PRO A 191 2.16 16.00 19.10
N ALA A 192 3.38 15.68 18.63
CA ALA A 192 4.54 16.57 18.75
C ALA A 192 4.65 17.59 17.61
N LEU A 193 3.74 17.53 16.62
CA LEU A 193 3.72 18.45 15.49
C LEU A 193 2.56 19.42 15.70
N ASP A 194 2.87 20.70 15.85
CA ASP A 194 1.85 21.75 15.99
C ASP A 194 1.18 22.12 14.65
N LEU A 195 1.55 21.45 13.56
CA LEU A 195 1.01 21.67 12.22
C LEU A 195 0.04 20.56 11.84
N THR A 196 -1.11 20.96 11.33
CA THR A 196 -2.07 20.09 10.66
C THR A 196 -1.53 19.64 9.29
N LEU A 197 -2.09 18.56 8.75
CA LEU A 197 -1.78 18.19 7.35
C LEU A 197 -2.20 19.27 6.36
N ALA A 198 -3.24 20.05 6.66
CA ALA A 198 -3.67 21.17 5.86
C ALA A 198 -2.60 22.27 5.78
N GLU A 199 -1.98 22.62 6.90
CA GLU A 199 -0.87 23.58 6.92
C GLU A 199 0.36 23.00 6.23
N LEU A 200 0.69 21.74 6.52
CA LEU A 200 1.78 21.04 5.86
C LEU A 200 1.61 21.04 4.34
N ALA A 201 0.39 20.83 3.82
CA ALA A 201 0.08 20.75 2.39
C ALA A 201 0.11 22.10 1.64
N HIS A 202 0.23 23.25 2.32
CA HIS A 202 0.24 24.58 1.70
C HIS A 202 1.53 25.39 1.93
N GLY A 203 2.52 24.83 2.62
CA GLY A 203 3.79 25.49 2.92
C GLY A 203 4.99 24.92 2.16
N ALA A 204 6.17 25.46 2.42
CA ALA A 204 7.44 24.80 2.12
C ALA A 204 8.14 24.50 3.44
N TRP A 205 8.62 23.28 3.61
CA TRP A 205 9.05 22.78 4.91
C TRP A 205 10.40 22.08 4.83
N ALA A 206 11.24 22.32 5.83
CA ALA A 206 12.42 21.54 6.11
C ALA A 206 12.07 20.55 7.23
N LEU A 207 12.23 19.25 6.94
CA LEU A 207 12.00 18.17 7.88
C LEU A 207 13.35 17.68 8.42
N THR A 208 13.56 17.80 9.74
CA THR A 208 14.75 17.26 10.41
C THR A 208 14.40 15.97 11.13
N ARG A 209 15.36 15.03 11.19
CA ARG A 209 15.18 13.68 11.77
C ARG A 209 14.00 12.90 11.17
N ALA A 210 13.56 13.30 9.97
CA ALA A 210 12.55 12.57 9.25
C ALA A 210 13.05 11.18 8.89
N LYS A 211 12.15 10.23 8.92
CA LYS A 211 12.42 8.86 8.49
C LYS A 211 11.81 8.61 7.14
N ARG A 212 12.57 7.97 6.25
CA ARG A 212 12.14 7.62 4.89
C ARG A 212 12.18 6.12 4.66
N SER A 213 11.14 5.59 4.05
CA SER A 213 11.11 4.22 3.55
C SER A 213 11.65 4.11 2.12
N ALA A 214 12.00 2.89 1.71
CA ALA A 214 12.53 2.63 0.38
C ALA A 214 11.55 3.01 -0.76
N ASP A 215 10.24 2.99 -0.50
CA ASP A 215 9.18 3.39 -1.45
C ASP A 215 8.82 4.89 -1.37
N GLY A 216 9.70 5.73 -0.83
CA GLY A 216 9.51 7.18 -0.83
C GLY A 216 8.48 7.70 0.18
N ARG A 217 8.06 6.90 1.17
CA ARG A 217 7.17 7.38 2.24
C ARG A 217 7.96 7.98 3.38
N LEU A 218 7.52 9.16 3.81
CA LEU A 218 8.04 9.88 4.96
C LEU A 218 7.21 9.55 6.21
N GLY A 219 7.91 9.21 7.29
CA GLY A 219 7.32 8.93 8.59
C GLY A 219 7.26 10.19 9.45
N LEU A 220 6.04 10.59 9.82
CA LEU A 220 5.79 11.68 10.78
C LEU A 220 5.68 11.09 12.18
N HIS A 221 6.79 11.07 12.92
CA HIS A 221 6.88 10.59 14.30
C HIS A 221 7.23 11.72 15.27
N ALA A 222 7.17 11.43 16.57
CA ALA A 222 7.31 12.44 17.63
C ALA A 222 8.62 13.25 17.58
N GLU A 223 9.70 12.66 17.07
CA GLU A 223 11.02 13.32 17.01
C GLU A 223 11.26 14.13 15.71
N VAL A 224 10.32 14.11 14.75
CA VAL A 224 10.46 14.93 13.53
C VAL A 224 10.25 16.38 13.90
N GLU A 225 11.15 17.25 13.48
CA GLU A 225 10.96 18.70 13.60
C GLU A 225 10.65 19.27 12.22
N VAL A 226 9.75 20.24 12.19
CA VAL A 226 9.30 20.90 10.97
C VAL A 226 9.56 22.38 11.09
N ALA A 227 10.33 22.92 10.15
CA ALA A 227 10.61 24.35 10.06
C ALA A 227 10.23 24.87 8.68
N PRO A 228 9.90 26.16 8.52
CA PRO A 228 9.72 26.76 7.20
C PRO A 228 10.97 26.62 6.34
N ALA A 229 10.81 26.27 5.07
CA ALA A 229 11.87 26.24 4.06
C ALA A 229 11.62 27.30 2.97
N PRO A 230 12.63 27.66 2.16
CA PRO A 230 12.43 28.54 1.03
C PRO A 230 11.38 28.00 0.05
N TYR A 231 10.34 28.79 -0.22
CA TYR A 231 9.32 28.43 -1.21
C TYR A 231 9.90 28.51 -2.61
N ARG A 232 9.88 27.40 -3.36
CA ARG A 232 10.49 27.31 -4.70
C ARG A 232 9.46 27.51 -5.83
N GLY A 233 8.18 27.63 -5.50
CA GLY A 233 7.10 27.84 -6.45
C GLY A 233 7.07 26.75 -7.53
N ALA A 234 6.82 27.14 -8.78
CA ALA A 234 6.75 26.21 -9.90
C ALA A 234 8.07 25.45 -10.17
N ARG A 235 9.22 25.97 -9.71
CA ARG A 235 10.52 25.30 -9.91
C ARG A 235 10.63 23.99 -9.16
N ALA A 236 9.96 23.85 -8.02
CA ALA A 236 9.88 22.58 -7.29
C ALA A 236 9.29 21.47 -8.17
N TYR A 237 8.49 21.82 -9.17
CA TYR A 237 7.70 20.89 -9.97
C TYR A 237 8.30 20.65 -11.36
N ALA A 238 9.46 21.24 -11.66
CA ALA A 238 10.11 21.14 -12.96
C ALA A 238 10.33 19.68 -13.43
N PRO A 239 10.73 18.72 -12.56
CA PRO A 239 10.93 17.32 -12.98
C PRO A 239 9.65 16.64 -13.50
N TRP A 240 8.48 17.01 -12.98
CA TRP A 240 7.19 16.42 -13.36
C TRP A 240 6.45 17.21 -14.44
N ARG A 241 7.06 18.28 -14.96
CA ARG A 241 6.47 19.04 -16.06
C ARG A 241 6.42 18.18 -17.32
N VAL A 242 5.23 18.13 -17.92
CA VAL A 242 4.99 17.55 -19.25
C VAL A 242 4.79 18.67 -20.26
N ALA A 243 5.23 18.48 -21.51
CA ALA A 243 5.06 19.50 -22.55
C ALA A 243 3.64 19.48 -23.14
N GLY A 244 2.92 18.36 -23.02
CA GLY A 244 1.54 18.20 -23.48
C GLY A 244 0.87 16.95 -22.90
N ALA A 245 -0.38 16.72 -23.33
CA ALA A 245 -1.18 15.59 -22.84
C ALA A 245 -0.64 14.21 -23.26
N LEU A 246 0.07 14.11 -24.39
CA LEU A 246 0.68 12.86 -24.84
C LEU A 246 1.86 12.46 -23.94
N ASP A 247 2.74 13.39 -23.60
CA ASP A 247 3.83 13.17 -22.63
C ASP A 247 3.31 12.73 -21.25
N LEU A 248 2.09 13.15 -20.88
CA LEU A 248 1.45 12.71 -19.64
C LEU A 248 1.03 11.24 -19.74
N LEU A 249 0.46 10.82 -20.87
CA LEU A 249 0.05 9.44 -21.09
C LEU A 249 1.25 8.49 -21.14
N ASP A 250 2.38 8.91 -21.72
CA ASP A 250 3.60 8.12 -21.76
C ASP A 250 4.25 7.90 -20.37
N ARG A 251 3.84 8.69 -19.36
CA ARG A 251 4.30 8.57 -17.96
C ARG A 251 3.35 7.78 -17.06
N LEU A 252 2.14 7.44 -17.53
CA LEU A 252 1.12 6.69 -16.78
C LEU A 252 1.14 5.21 -17.13
#